data_AF-A0A2V5JBD0-F1
#
_entry.id   AF-A0A2V5JBD0-F1
#
_cell.length_a   1.000
_cell.length_b   1.000
_cell.length_c   1.000
_cell.angle_alpha   90.00
_cell.angle_beta   90.00
_cell.angle_gamma   90.00
#
_symmetry.space_group_name_H-M   'P 1'
#
loop_
_entity.id
_entity.type
_entity.pdbx_description
1 polymer ?
#
loop_
_entity_poly.entity_id
_entity_poly.type
_entity_poly.pdbx_seq_one_letter_code
_entity_poly.pdbx_strand_id
1 'polypeptide(L)'
;MSQFASRDFKPSQQYKHTVVIRRNEYVACGTRFYSQIAGSMSLLTCAAASEMRPIIRFAIALAMLAIGLPWASAEQQPSSSFQVPKNDLAKAQALANQLAALSPRVDRQEATLLATCAYATVNRLRQQYRMFGTPIFNNFLVYHGLRKRGYCYQWTEDLLATLDALKLKTFELHWGESYAGTWRENNCVVVTAKGQPFDRGMILDCWRHFGQLRWNLVLSDEDRYFENTKWAERVRAQAASKSARADHHVAFQARVAPRGKAGD
;
A
#
# COMPACT_ATOMS: atom_id res chain seq x y z
N MET A 1 -66.29 9.65 -21.34
CA MET A 1 -66.47 8.90 -20.08
C MET A 1 -65.22 8.04 -19.94
N SER A 2 -64.19 8.55 -19.23
CA SER A 2 -63.96 8.31 -17.79
C SER A 2 -63.38 6.90 -17.59
N GLN A 3 -62.19 6.66 -17.04
CA GLN A 3 -61.42 7.39 -16.04
C GLN A 3 -59.93 7.04 -16.15
N PHE A 4 -59.08 8.06 -16.12
CA PHE A 4 -57.72 7.98 -15.59
C PHE A 4 -57.82 7.66 -14.09
N ALA A 5 -57.20 6.55 -13.66
CA ALA A 5 -57.00 6.26 -12.25
C ALA A 5 -55.53 6.53 -11.90
N SER A 6 -55.33 7.72 -11.35
CA SER A 6 -54.15 8.19 -10.63
C SER A 6 -53.72 7.14 -9.62
N ARG A 7 -52.49 6.65 -9.71
CA ARG A 7 -51.84 5.95 -8.59
C ARG A 7 -51.17 7.01 -7.73
N ASP A 8 -51.78 7.26 -6.58
CA ASP A 8 -51.32 8.15 -5.53
C ASP A 8 -49.90 7.77 -5.08
N PHE A 9 -48.96 8.66 -5.36
CA PHE A 9 -47.63 8.71 -4.77
C PHE A 9 -47.78 9.20 -3.32
N LYS A 10 -47.79 8.28 -2.36
CA LYS A 10 -47.73 8.64 -0.94
C LYS A 10 -46.30 9.08 -0.58
N PRO A 11 -46.11 10.29 -0.03
CA PRO A 11 -44.79 10.76 0.39
C PRO A 11 -44.28 9.95 1.58
N SER A 12 -42.97 9.71 1.56
CA SER A 12 -42.20 8.95 2.53
C SER A 12 -42.46 9.39 3.97
N GLN A 13 -42.89 8.43 4.80
CA GLN A 13 -42.93 8.61 6.24
C GLN A 13 -41.48 8.70 6.74
N GLN A 14 -41.08 9.94 7.04
CA GLN A 14 -39.77 10.33 7.52
C GLN A 14 -39.57 9.78 8.94
N TYR A 15 -39.03 8.56 9.06
CA TYR A 15 -38.56 8.04 10.35
C TYR A 15 -37.30 8.81 10.77
N LYS A 16 -37.49 9.86 11.57
CA LYS A 16 -36.43 10.57 12.30
C LYS A 16 -35.90 9.65 13.40
N HIS A 17 -34.99 8.74 13.07
CA HIS A 17 -34.09 8.18 14.08
C HIS A 17 -33.03 9.25 14.40
N THR A 18 -33.28 9.99 15.47
CA THR A 18 -32.27 10.83 16.12
C THR A 18 -31.25 9.89 16.76
N VAL A 19 -30.21 9.53 16.01
CA VAL A 19 -29.07 8.81 16.57
C VAL A 19 -28.18 9.85 17.24
N VAL A 20 -28.30 9.92 18.56
CA VAL A 20 -27.32 10.60 19.42
C VAL A 20 -26.01 9.83 19.31
N ILE A 21 -25.11 10.27 18.43
CA ILE A 21 -23.76 9.70 18.34
C ILE A 21 -23.00 10.12 19.59
N ARG A 22 -23.06 9.27 20.63
CA ARG A 22 -22.13 9.37 21.76
C ARG A 22 -20.74 8.98 21.28
N ARG A 23 -19.79 9.91 21.47
CA ARG A 23 -18.35 9.67 21.38
C ARG A 23 -17.94 8.60 22.41
N ASN A 24 -17.82 7.35 21.98
CA ASN A 24 -16.87 6.33 22.45
C ASN A 24 -17.47 4.96 22.16
N GLU A 25 -16.91 4.27 21.17
CA GLU A 25 -16.74 2.81 21.14
C GLU A 25 -15.98 2.46 19.85
N TYR A 26 -14.75 2.98 19.74
CA TYR A 26 -13.73 2.34 18.93
C TYR A 26 -13.12 1.26 19.82
N VAL A 27 -13.47 0.00 19.57
CA VAL A 27 -12.82 -1.13 20.23
C VAL A 27 -11.34 -1.12 19.83
N ALA A 28 -10.53 -0.67 20.78
CA ALA A 28 -9.09 -0.81 20.78
C ALA A 28 -8.75 -2.31 20.89
N CYS A 29 -8.13 -2.86 19.86
CA CYS A 29 -7.36 -4.10 20.00
C CYS A 29 -5.96 -3.82 19.44
N GLY A 30 -4.96 -3.86 20.32
CA GLY A 30 -3.56 -3.83 19.93
C GLY A 30 -2.77 -2.58 20.32
N THR A 31 -2.79 -2.18 21.60
CA THR A 31 -1.63 -1.45 22.15
C THR A 31 -1.49 -1.68 23.65
N ARG A 32 -0.73 -2.70 24.04
CA ARG A 32 0.02 -2.76 25.30
C ARG A 32 1.09 -3.85 25.20
N PHE A 33 2.25 -3.55 25.77
CA PHE A 33 3.46 -4.38 25.92
C PHE A 33 4.44 -4.44 24.76
N TYR A 34 5.40 -3.51 24.77
CA TYR A 34 6.83 -3.84 24.65
C TYR A 34 7.64 -2.74 25.36
N SER A 35 7.85 -2.93 26.66
CA SER A 35 8.95 -2.31 27.38
C SER A 35 9.62 -3.44 28.16
N GLN A 36 10.96 -3.42 28.20
CA GLN A 36 11.81 -4.19 29.11
C GLN A 36 12.42 -5.49 28.56
N ILE A 37 13.51 -5.38 27.76
CA ILE A 37 14.71 -6.20 27.94
C ILE A 37 15.94 -5.34 27.59
N ALA A 38 16.55 -4.72 28.60
CA ALA A 38 17.95 -4.28 28.57
C ALA A 38 18.39 -4.07 30.02
N GLY A 39 18.80 -5.15 30.67
CA GLY A 39 19.38 -5.14 32.00
C GLY A 39 20.35 -6.30 32.14
N SER A 40 21.55 -5.99 32.65
CA SER A 40 22.62 -6.88 33.13
C SER A 40 23.36 -7.75 32.12
N MET A 41 24.58 -7.34 31.74
CA MET A 41 25.81 -7.97 32.24
C MET A 41 27.04 -7.25 31.67
N SER A 42 27.58 -6.31 32.45
CA SER A 42 29.01 -6.01 32.45
C SER A 42 29.61 -6.74 33.63
N LEU A 43 30.62 -7.59 33.39
CA LEU A 43 31.84 -7.73 34.19
C LEU A 43 32.65 -8.93 33.68
N LEU A 44 33.98 -8.75 33.75
CA LEU A 44 35.06 -9.72 33.60
C LEU A 44 35.52 -10.05 32.15
N THR A 45 36.55 -9.32 31.72
CA THR A 45 37.89 -9.91 31.54
C THR A 45 38.92 -8.80 31.37
N CYS A 46 39.77 -8.62 32.39
CA CYS A 46 41.04 -7.93 32.27
C CYS A 46 42.13 -8.97 31.95
N ALA A 47 43.15 -8.48 31.23
CA ALA A 47 44.50 -9.01 31.06
C ALA A 47 44.73 -10.18 30.08
N ALA A 48 45.28 -9.88 28.89
CA ALA A 48 46.70 -10.10 28.61
C ALA A 48 47.06 -9.71 27.16
N ALA A 49 48.26 -9.16 27.02
CA ALA A 49 48.88 -8.50 25.87
C ALA A 49 48.98 -9.34 24.57
N SER A 50 48.93 -8.66 23.42
CA SER A 50 50.10 -8.60 22.53
C SER A 50 49.91 -7.51 21.48
N GLU A 51 50.98 -6.74 21.29
CA GLU A 51 51.06 -5.59 20.41
C GLU A 51 50.93 -5.98 18.93
N MET A 52 49.95 -5.39 18.24
CA MET A 52 49.97 -5.30 16.79
C MET A 52 50.20 -3.84 16.39
N ARG A 53 51.41 -3.59 15.86
CA ARG A 53 51.97 -2.29 15.49
C ARG A 53 50.99 -1.45 14.65
N PRO A 54 50.88 -0.14 14.90
CA PRO A 54 49.95 0.78 14.22
C PRO A 54 50.18 0.90 12.70
N ILE A 55 51.30 0.39 12.19
CA ILE A 55 51.68 0.39 10.78
C ILE A 55 50.74 -0.48 9.92
N ILE A 56 50.20 -1.58 10.46
CA ILE A 56 49.34 -2.51 9.71
C ILE A 56 47.94 -1.93 9.46
N ARG A 57 47.46 -1.06 10.35
CA ARG A 57 46.15 -0.39 10.20
C ARG A 57 46.17 0.72 9.14
N PHE A 58 47.31 1.38 8.93
CA PHE A 58 47.46 2.42 7.91
C PHE A 58 47.56 1.85 6.48
N ALA A 59 48.15 0.66 6.30
CA ALA A 59 48.25 0.02 4.99
C ALA A 59 46.89 -0.39 4.41
N ILE A 60 45.95 -0.85 5.26
CA ILE A 60 44.60 -1.23 4.83
C ILE A 60 43.75 0.01 4.50
N ALA A 61 43.96 1.12 5.21
CA ALA A 61 43.26 2.38 4.94
C ALA A 61 43.72 3.05 3.62
N LEU A 62 45.01 2.92 3.26
CA LEU A 62 45.55 3.45 2.00
C LEU A 62 45.15 2.61 0.78
N ALA A 63 44.95 1.30 0.92
CA ALA A 63 44.49 0.45 -0.18
C ALA A 63 43.03 0.73 -0.60
N MET A 64 42.19 1.24 0.30
CA MET A 64 40.80 1.61 0.00
C MET A 64 40.66 3.01 -0.64
N LEU A 65 41.76 3.78 -0.73
CA LEU A 65 41.76 5.15 -1.27
C LEU A 65 42.22 5.23 -2.75
N ALA A 66 42.60 4.10 -3.36
CA ALA A 66 43.15 4.06 -4.72
C ALA A 66 42.18 3.52 -5.80
N ILE A 67 40.91 3.30 -5.48
CA ILE A 67 39.88 2.99 -6.47
C ILE A 67 38.99 4.21 -6.61
N GLY A 68 39.42 5.15 -7.46
CA GLY A 68 38.61 6.27 -7.91
C GLY A 68 37.41 5.75 -8.70
N LEU A 69 36.31 5.50 -8.01
CA LEU A 69 34.99 5.45 -8.63
C LEU A 69 34.48 6.90 -8.64
N PRO A 70 34.24 7.49 -9.83
CA PRO A 70 33.66 8.82 -9.92
C PRO A 70 32.37 8.83 -9.10
N TRP A 71 32.24 9.82 -8.21
CA TRP A 71 30.96 10.20 -7.64
C TRP A 71 30.07 10.70 -8.78
N ALA A 72 29.50 9.76 -9.53
CA ALA A 72 28.30 10.01 -10.29
C ALA A 72 27.28 10.52 -9.28
N SER A 73 26.84 11.75 -9.48
CA SER A 73 25.62 12.24 -8.84
C SER A 73 24.55 11.21 -9.17
N ALA A 74 24.22 10.36 -8.21
CA ALA A 74 23.05 9.53 -8.29
C ALA A 74 21.88 10.50 -8.21
N GLU A 75 21.45 10.99 -9.38
CA GLU A 75 20.05 11.31 -9.57
C GLU A 75 19.30 10.03 -9.21
N GLN A 76 18.85 9.95 -7.95
CA GLN A 76 17.87 8.97 -7.53
C GLN A 76 16.58 9.32 -8.28
N GLN A 77 16.45 8.86 -9.52
CA GLN A 77 15.14 8.64 -10.12
C GLN A 77 14.51 7.46 -9.37
N PRO A 78 13.41 7.66 -8.62
CA PRO A 78 12.68 6.54 -8.05
C PRO A 78 11.82 5.90 -9.15
N SER A 79 12.46 5.37 -10.19
CA SER A 79 11.86 4.39 -11.08
C SER A 79 12.38 3.03 -10.65
N SER A 80 11.86 2.52 -9.52
CA SER A 80 11.85 1.07 -9.31
C SER A 80 11.16 0.49 -10.53
N SER A 81 11.91 -0.14 -11.43
CA SER A 81 11.33 -0.75 -12.61
C SER A 81 10.25 -1.74 -12.14
N PHE A 82 8.99 -1.44 -12.45
CA PHE A 82 7.89 -2.32 -12.08
C PHE A 82 8.00 -3.58 -12.93
N GLN A 83 8.62 -4.63 -12.37
CA GLN A 83 8.79 -5.90 -13.06
C GLN A 83 7.52 -6.74 -12.90
N VAL A 84 6.77 -6.85 -13.98
CA VAL A 84 5.63 -7.77 -14.07
C VAL A 84 6.16 -9.18 -14.34
N PRO A 85 5.72 -10.21 -13.59
CA PRO A 85 6.06 -11.59 -13.89
C PRO A 85 5.71 -11.97 -15.33
N LYS A 86 6.57 -12.72 -16.02
CA LYS A 86 6.35 -13.10 -17.44
C LYS A 86 4.95 -13.68 -17.71
N ASN A 87 4.47 -14.54 -16.80
CA ASN A 87 3.16 -15.20 -16.93
C ASN A 87 1.97 -14.25 -16.77
N ASP A 88 2.18 -13.05 -16.20
CA ASP A 88 1.14 -12.04 -16.00
C ASP A 88 1.22 -10.89 -17.01
N LEU A 89 2.21 -10.86 -17.92
CA LEU A 89 2.37 -9.80 -18.93
C LEU A 89 1.13 -9.63 -19.80
N ALA A 90 0.57 -10.73 -20.32
CA ALA A 90 -0.63 -10.69 -21.15
C ALA A 90 -1.84 -10.17 -20.38
N LYS A 91 -1.96 -10.50 -19.09
CA LYS A 91 -3.05 -10.02 -18.23
C LYS A 91 -2.88 -8.55 -17.88
N ALA A 92 -1.65 -8.09 -17.66
CA ALA A 92 -1.33 -6.69 -17.46
C ALA A 92 -1.68 -5.85 -18.70
N GLN A 93 -1.36 -6.35 -19.90
CA GLN A 93 -1.76 -5.69 -21.14
C GLN A 93 -3.29 -5.66 -21.32
N ALA A 94 -3.97 -6.75 -20.99
CA ALA A 94 -5.43 -6.80 -21.04
C ALA A 94 -6.07 -5.78 -20.07
N LEU A 95 -5.56 -5.68 -18.84
CA LEU A 95 -5.98 -4.67 -17.89
C LEU A 95 -5.72 -3.25 -18.41
N ALA A 96 -4.54 -2.98 -18.97
CA ALA A 96 -4.22 -1.67 -19.54
C ALA A 96 -5.20 -1.26 -20.64
N ASN A 97 -5.54 -2.20 -21.54
CA ASN A 97 -6.52 -1.96 -22.60
C ASN A 97 -7.92 -1.64 -22.02
N GLN A 98 -8.34 -2.35 -20.98
CA GLN A 98 -9.64 -2.13 -20.33
C GLN A 98 -9.69 -0.81 -19.56
N LEU A 99 -8.61 -0.44 -18.89
CA LEU A 99 -8.49 0.86 -18.22
C LEU A 99 -8.54 2.01 -19.23
N ALA A 100 -7.84 1.88 -20.37
CA ALA A 100 -7.91 2.84 -21.46
C ALA A 100 -9.31 2.95 -22.08
N ALA A 101 -10.10 1.86 -22.03
CA ALA A 101 -11.46 1.83 -22.55
C ALA A 101 -12.49 2.45 -21.59
N LEU A 102 -12.14 2.79 -20.34
CA LEU A 102 -13.07 3.42 -19.39
C LEU A 102 -13.60 4.76 -19.90
N SER A 103 -12.78 5.54 -20.61
CA SER A 103 -13.16 6.82 -21.21
C SER A 103 -12.18 7.24 -22.30
N PRO A 104 -12.63 7.91 -23.38
CA PRO A 104 -11.74 8.48 -24.40
C PRO A 104 -10.70 9.49 -23.87
N ARG A 105 -10.91 10.02 -22.65
CA ARG A 105 -10.00 10.99 -22.01
C ARG A 105 -8.84 10.33 -21.27
N VAL A 106 -8.84 9.00 -21.14
CA VAL A 106 -7.77 8.26 -20.47
C VAL A 106 -6.53 8.24 -21.35
N ASP A 107 -5.38 8.55 -20.75
CA ASP A 107 -4.10 8.37 -21.42
C ASP A 107 -3.72 6.88 -21.42
N ARG A 108 -3.47 6.32 -22.60
CA ARG A 108 -3.06 4.93 -22.76
C ARG A 108 -1.74 4.63 -22.04
N GLN A 109 -0.82 5.60 -21.97
CA GLN A 109 0.45 5.43 -21.25
C GLN A 109 0.21 5.32 -19.75
N GLU A 110 -0.67 6.16 -19.19
CA GLU A 110 -1.08 6.06 -17.79
C GLU A 110 -1.78 4.72 -17.51
N ALA A 111 -2.63 4.24 -18.43
CA ALA A 111 -3.30 2.95 -18.29
C ALA A 111 -2.30 1.78 -18.25
N THR A 112 -1.30 1.77 -19.14
CA THR A 112 -0.20 0.80 -19.12
C THR A 112 0.64 0.89 -17.86
N LEU A 113 0.97 2.10 -17.40
CA LEU A 113 1.74 2.32 -16.18
C LEU A 113 0.99 1.80 -14.95
N LEU A 114 -0.30 2.13 -14.82
CA LEU A 114 -1.16 1.67 -13.72
C LEU A 114 -1.23 0.15 -13.71
N ALA A 115 -1.55 -0.48 -14.84
CA ALA A 115 -1.66 -1.94 -14.93
C ALA A 115 -0.35 -2.65 -14.59
N THR A 116 0.77 -2.15 -15.11
CA THR A 116 2.11 -2.69 -14.84
C THR A 116 2.46 -2.57 -13.36
N CYS A 117 2.22 -1.41 -12.77
CA CYS A 117 2.43 -1.14 -11.36
C CYS A 117 1.55 -2.04 -10.48
N ALA A 118 0.28 -2.22 -10.83
CA ALA A 118 -0.65 -3.07 -10.09
C ALA A 118 -0.18 -4.52 -10.05
N TYR A 119 0.16 -5.11 -11.21
CA TYR A 119 0.67 -6.49 -11.27
C TYR A 119 2.01 -6.67 -10.55
N ALA A 120 2.95 -5.74 -10.72
CA ALA A 120 4.23 -5.79 -10.01
C ALA A 120 4.03 -5.69 -8.48
N THR A 121 3.14 -4.79 -8.04
CA THR A 121 2.82 -4.59 -6.62
C THR A 121 2.15 -5.82 -6.02
N VAL A 122 1.15 -6.38 -6.70
CA VAL A 122 0.45 -7.58 -6.23
C VAL A 122 1.39 -8.78 -6.16
N ASN A 123 2.30 -8.94 -7.13
CA ASN A 123 3.32 -9.98 -7.07
C ASN A 123 4.25 -9.80 -5.85
N ARG A 124 4.69 -8.58 -5.55
CA ARG A 124 5.47 -8.26 -4.35
C ARG A 124 4.67 -8.58 -3.07
N LEU A 125 3.41 -8.16 -2.98
CA LEU A 125 2.56 -8.41 -1.82
C LEU A 125 2.33 -9.91 -1.59
N ARG A 126 2.16 -10.69 -2.66
CA ARG A 126 2.05 -12.16 -2.59
C ARG A 126 3.25 -12.80 -1.90
N GLN A 127 4.47 -12.34 -2.24
CA GLN A 127 5.70 -12.83 -1.62
C GLN A 127 5.82 -12.38 -0.15
N GLN A 128 5.46 -11.12 0.14
CA GLN A 128 5.55 -10.55 1.48
C GLN A 128 4.55 -11.19 2.46
N TYR A 129 3.32 -11.39 2.01
CA TYR A 129 2.24 -11.94 2.82
C TYR A 129 2.23 -13.45 2.85
N ARG A 130 3.01 -14.13 1.99
CA ARG A 130 3.15 -15.59 1.94
C ARG A 130 1.77 -16.27 2.02
N MET A 131 0.82 -15.76 1.23
CA MET A 131 -0.57 -16.18 1.33
C MET A 131 -0.67 -17.68 1.04
N PHE A 132 -1.30 -18.42 1.95
CA PHE A 132 -1.41 -19.87 1.88
C PHE A 132 -2.82 -20.29 2.32
N GLY A 133 -3.43 -21.21 1.57
CA GLY A 133 -4.80 -21.64 1.81
C GLY A 133 -5.84 -20.57 1.44
N THR A 134 -7.08 -20.75 1.88
CA THR A 134 -8.20 -19.85 1.56
C THR A 134 -8.06 -18.46 2.21
N PRO A 135 -8.67 -17.40 1.64
CA PRO A 135 -8.67 -16.07 2.27
C PRO A 135 -9.19 -16.12 3.72
N ILE A 136 -10.20 -16.95 3.98
CA ILE A 136 -10.73 -17.21 5.33
C ILE A 136 -9.67 -17.84 6.24
N PHE A 137 -8.94 -18.84 5.76
CA PHE A 137 -7.87 -19.47 6.52
C PHE A 137 -6.73 -18.47 6.81
N ASN A 138 -6.39 -17.61 5.85
CA ASN A 138 -5.40 -16.57 6.06
C ASN A 138 -5.86 -15.57 7.13
N ASN A 139 -7.13 -15.15 7.11
CA ASN A 139 -7.70 -14.30 8.17
C ASN A 139 -7.63 -14.98 9.54
N PHE A 140 -7.92 -16.28 9.62
CA PHE A 140 -7.79 -17.06 10.85
C PHE A 140 -6.34 -17.06 11.37
N LEU A 141 -5.35 -17.28 10.49
CA LEU A 141 -3.94 -17.23 10.87
C LEU A 141 -3.51 -15.85 11.39
N VAL A 142 -4.02 -14.77 10.79
CA VAL A 142 -3.74 -13.41 11.27
C VAL A 142 -4.43 -13.16 12.62
N TYR A 143 -5.68 -13.60 12.78
CA TYR A 143 -6.45 -13.48 14.02
C TYR A 143 -5.75 -14.17 15.20
N HIS A 144 -5.20 -15.37 14.98
CA HIS A 144 -4.43 -16.11 16.00
C HIS A 144 -2.98 -15.65 16.15
N GLY A 145 -2.56 -14.56 15.49
CA GLY A 145 -1.21 -14.00 15.60
C GLY A 145 -0.11 -14.84 14.93
N LEU A 146 -0.48 -15.90 14.22
CA LEU A 146 0.45 -16.73 13.45
C LEU A 146 0.96 -15.99 12.19
N ARG A 147 0.25 -14.94 11.76
CA ARG A 147 0.66 -14.00 10.71
C ARG A 147 0.45 -12.57 11.16
N LYS A 148 1.38 -11.68 10.79
CA LYS A 148 1.32 -10.25 11.15
C LYS A 148 0.35 -9.44 10.29
N ARG A 149 0.14 -9.87 9.03
CA ARG A 149 -0.66 -9.17 8.01
C ARG A 149 -1.29 -10.17 7.04
N GLY A 150 -2.32 -9.73 6.31
CA GLY A 150 -2.98 -10.49 5.26
C GLY A 150 -4.51 -10.31 5.17
N TYR A 151 -5.10 -9.41 5.95
CA TYR A 151 -6.52 -9.08 5.81
C TYR A 151 -6.81 -8.35 4.49
N CYS A 152 -8.04 -8.46 3.98
CA CYS A 152 -8.47 -7.83 2.73
C CYS A 152 -8.14 -6.33 2.67
N TYR A 153 -8.44 -5.58 3.74
CA TYR A 153 -8.13 -4.16 3.81
C TYR A 153 -6.63 -3.87 3.70
N GLN A 154 -5.75 -4.70 4.26
CA GLN A 154 -4.30 -4.48 4.23
C GLN A 154 -3.71 -4.64 2.83
N TRP A 155 -4.23 -5.59 2.06
CA TRP A 155 -3.86 -5.74 0.65
C TRP A 155 -4.26 -4.51 -0.16
N THR A 156 -5.48 -4.04 0.06
CA THR A 156 -6.05 -2.88 -0.63
C THR A 156 -5.35 -1.58 -0.22
N GLU A 157 -4.99 -1.42 1.05
CA GLU A 157 -4.19 -0.29 1.55
C GLU A 157 -2.85 -0.17 0.82
N ASP A 158 -2.10 -1.27 0.75
CA ASP A 158 -0.75 -1.24 0.15
C ASP A 158 -0.81 -1.11 -1.38
N LEU A 159 -1.83 -1.69 -2.02
CA LEU A 159 -2.07 -1.48 -3.45
C LEU A 159 -2.44 -0.02 -3.73
N LEU A 160 -3.41 0.53 -3.00
CA LEU A 160 -3.86 1.92 -3.16
C LEU A 160 -2.71 2.90 -2.93
N ALA A 161 -1.93 2.71 -1.85
CA ALA A 161 -0.79 3.57 -1.55
C ALA A 161 0.27 3.55 -2.66
N THR A 162 0.53 2.39 -3.25
CA THR A 162 1.51 2.26 -4.34
C THR A 162 1.01 2.89 -5.63
N LEU A 163 -0.27 2.68 -5.98
CA LEU A 163 -0.88 3.27 -7.18
C LEU A 163 -1.06 4.79 -7.05
N ASP A 164 -1.41 5.30 -5.87
CA ASP A 164 -1.57 6.74 -5.62
C ASP A 164 -0.24 7.50 -5.73
N ALA A 165 0.89 6.83 -5.46
CA ALA A 165 2.22 7.39 -5.64
C ALA A 165 2.57 7.67 -7.12
N LEU A 166 1.86 7.07 -8.08
CA LEU A 166 2.06 7.31 -9.51
C LEU A 166 1.56 8.71 -9.94
N LYS A 167 0.71 9.37 -9.15
CA LYS A 167 0.16 10.71 -9.43
C LYS A 167 -0.41 10.86 -10.85
N LEU A 168 -1.16 9.83 -11.27
CA LEU A 168 -1.82 9.78 -12.57
C LEU A 168 -2.84 10.93 -12.70
N LYS A 169 -2.95 11.49 -13.89
CA LYS A 169 -3.76 12.69 -14.16
C LYS A 169 -5.14 12.35 -14.73
N THR A 170 -5.25 11.22 -15.42
CA THR A 170 -6.48 10.80 -16.12
C THR A 170 -7.34 9.81 -15.34
N PHE A 171 -6.84 9.32 -14.20
CA PHE A 171 -7.54 8.39 -13.31
C PHE A 171 -7.80 8.97 -11.92
N GLU A 172 -8.86 8.48 -11.29
CA GLU A 172 -9.13 8.63 -9.87
C GLU A 172 -9.15 7.24 -9.22
N LEU A 173 -8.54 7.15 -8.04
CA LEU A 173 -8.45 5.91 -7.28
C LEU A 173 -9.38 5.99 -6.07
N HIS A 174 -10.18 4.96 -5.86
CA HIS A 174 -11.21 4.93 -4.84
C HIS A 174 -11.04 3.69 -3.96
N TRP A 175 -11.52 3.79 -2.72
CA TRP A 175 -11.67 2.64 -1.87
C TRP A 175 -13.06 2.03 -2.08
N GLY A 176 -13.11 0.78 -2.52
CA GLY A 176 -14.34 0.01 -2.60
C GLY A 176 -14.46 -0.94 -1.42
N GLU A 177 -15.62 -0.95 -0.78
CA GLU A 177 -15.97 -1.90 0.29
C GLU A 177 -17.26 -2.65 -0.04
N SER A 178 -17.28 -3.94 0.26
CA SER A 178 -18.47 -4.79 0.18
C SER A 178 -18.68 -5.48 1.52
N TYR A 179 -19.94 -5.60 1.95
CA TYR A 179 -20.35 -6.14 3.25
C TYR A 179 -19.55 -5.61 4.46
N ALA A 180 -19.30 -4.29 4.48
CA ALA A 180 -18.51 -3.63 5.50
C ALA A 180 -18.99 -3.96 6.93
N GLY A 181 -18.06 -4.27 7.83
CA GLY A 181 -18.33 -4.62 9.23
C GLY A 181 -18.85 -6.04 9.45
N THR A 182 -18.87 -6.88 8.42
CA THR A 182 -19.31 -8.29 8.52
C THR A 182 -18.16 -9.26 8.29
N TRP A 183 -18.37 -10.54 8.60
CA TRP A 183 -17.38 -11.59 8.30
C TRP A 183 -17.15 -11.80 6.79
N ARG A 184 -18.06 -11.30 5.94
CA ARG A 184 -17.96 -11.33 4.46
C ARG A 184 -17.30 -10.09 3.88
N GLU A 185 -16.77 -9.20 4.73
CA GLU A 185 -16.19 -7.94 4.27
C GLU A 185 -15.07 -8.17 3.25
N ASN A 186 -15.18 -7.48 2.11
CA ASN A 186 -14.12 -7.41 1.11
C ASN A 186 -13.84 -5.98 0.71
N ASN A 187 -12.57 -5.66 0.55
CA ASN A 187 -12.10 -4.33 0.20
C ASN A 187 -11.27 -4.41 -1.08
N CYS A 188 -11.40 -3.44 -1.96
CA CYS A 188 -10.66 -3.37 -3.22
C CYS A 188 -10.31 -1.93 -3.60
N VAL A 189 -9.40 -1.76 -4.56
CA VAL A 189 -9.18 -0.46 -5.20
C VAL A 189 -10.10 -0.37 -6.40
N VAL A 190 -10.89 0.71 -6.51
CA VAL A 190 -11.68 0.98 -7.71
C VAL A 190 -11.02 2.12 -8.48
N VAL A 191 -10.79 1.91 -9.77
CA VAL A 191 -10.19 2.89 -10.68
C VAL A 191 -11.27 3.45 -11.60
N THR A 192 -11.45 4.75 -11.60
CA THR A 192 -12.33 5.43 -12.57
C THR A 192 -11.50 6.36 -13.45
N ALA A 193 -11.98 6.64 -14.66
CA ALA A 193 -11.52 7.81 -15.38
C ALA A 193 -11.85 9.08 -14.58
N LYS A 194 -11.06 10.14 -14.73
CA LYS A 194 -11.28 11.38 -13.99
C LYS A 194 -12.69 11.95 -14.22
N GLY A 195 -13.44 12.15 -13.13
CA GLY A 195 -14.82 12.64 -13.16
C GLY A 195 -15.86 11.61 -13.61
N GLN A 196 -15.47 10.34 -13.75
CA GLN A 196 -16.40 9.23 -13.98
C GLN A 196 -16.95 8.73 -12.62
N PRO A 197 -18.25 8.42 -12.51
CA PRO A 197 -18.83 7.91 -11.27
C PRO A 197 -18.24 6.55 -10.87
N PHE A 198 -18.23 6.27 -9.56
CA PHE A 198 -17.66 5.07 -8.96
C PHE A 198 -18.18 3.76 -9.56
N ASP A 199 -19.48 3.68 -9.83
CA ASP A 199 -20.14 2.48 -10.37
C ASP A 199 -19.66 2.11 -11.79
N ARG A 200 -19.08 3.05 -12.53
CA ARG A 200 -18.47 2.82 -13.85
C ARG A 200 -16.98 2.47 -13.77
N GLY A 201 -16.43 2.36 -12.57
CA GLY A 201 -15.03 2.03 -12.34
C GLY A 201 -14.69 0.56 -12.56
N MET A 202 -13.39 0.31 -12.60
CA MET A 202 -12.76 -1.01 -12.65
C MET A 202 -12.29 -1.41 -11.24
N ILE A 203 -12.74 -2.56 -10.75
CA ILE A 203 -12.25 -3.17 -9.51
C ILE A 203 -10.85 -3.72 -9.74
N LEU A 204 -9.95 -3.51 -8.79
CA LEU A 204 -8.67 -4.17 -8.64
C LEU A 204 -8.65 -4.87 -7.28
N ASP A 205 -8.84 -6.19 -7.28
CA ASP A 205 -8.87 -7.03 -6.09
C ASP A 205 -7.77 -8.10 -6.18
N CYS A 206 -6.94 -8.16 -5.14
CA CYS A 206 -5.86 -9.13 -5.03
C CYS A 206 -6.02 -10.10 -3.84
N TRP A 207 -7.07 -9.97 -3.03
CA TRP A 207 -7.28 -10.78 -1.84
C TRP A 207 -8.17 -11.98 -2.07
N ARG A 208 -9.32 -11.81 -2.77
CA ARG A 208 -10.30 -12.90 -3.00
C ARG A 208 -9.68 -14.12 -3.72
N HIS A 209 -8.65 -13.89 -4.53
CA HIS A 209 -8.01 -14.93 -5.35
C HIS A 209 -6.54 -15.15 -4.97
N PHE A 210 -6.24 -15.26 -3.67
CA PHE A 210 -4.95 -15.80 -3.20
C PHE A 210 -3.73 -14.97 -3.65
N GLY A 211 -3.86 -13.64 -3.67
CA GLY A 211 -2.81 -12.76 -4.15
C GLY A 211 -2.74 -12.67 -5.66
N GLN A 212 -3.70 -13.19 -6.43
CA GLN A 212 -3.83 -12.94 -7.87
C GLN A 212 -4.69 -11.71 -8.10
N LEU A 213 -4.20 -10.78 -8.93
CA LEU A 213 -4.95 -9.59 -9.30
C LEU A 213 -6.11 -9.99 -10.22
N ARG A 214 -7.32 -9.78 -9.75
CA ARG A 214 -8.57 -9.83 -10.49
C ARG A 214 -9.08 -8.43 -10.73
N TRP A 215 -9.74 -8.28 -11.87
CA TRP A 215 -10.34 -7.04 -12.28
C TRP A 215 -11.58 -7.30 -13.13
N ASN A 216 -12.55 -6.41 -12.98
CA ASN A 216 -13.84 -6.39 -13.66
C ASN A 216 -14.50 -5.04 -13.36
N LEU A 217 -15.49 -4.66 -14.17
CA LEU A 217 -16.28 -3.47 -13.88
C LEU A 217 -17.06 -3.66 -12.58
N VAL A 218 -17.24 -2.58 -11.82
CA VAL A 218 -17.99 -2.59 -10.55
C VAL A 218 -19.39 -3.17 -10.74
N LEU A 219 -20.09 -2.78 -11.80
CA LEU A 219 -21.43 -3.28 -12.12
C LEU A 219 -21.49 -4.74 -12.58
N SER A 220 -20.34 -5.35 -12.88
CA SER A 220 -20.25 -6.73 -13.35
C SER A 220 -19.73 -7.69 -12.27
N ASP A 221 -19.46 -7.20 -11.06
CA ASP A 221 -19.06 -8.05 -9.94
C ASP A 221 -20.27 -8.76 -9.32
N GLU A 222 -20.02 -9.92 -8.73
CA GLU A 222 -21.03 -10.67 -7.97
C GLU A 222 -21.43 -9.92 -6.69
N ASP A 223 -20.47 -9.22 -6.09
CA ASP A 223 -20.67 -8.44 -4.88
C ASP A 223 -20.82 -6.96 -5.19
N ARG A 224 -21.76 -6.29 -4.50
CA ARG A 224 -21.95 -4.85 -4.66
C ARG A 224 -20.95 -4.07 -3.82
N TYR A 225 -20.13 -3.25 -4.47
CA TYR A 225 -19.19 -2.35 -3.82
C TYR A 225 -19.79 -0.96 -3.61
N PHE A 226 -19.44 -0.37 -2.47
CA PHE A 226 -19.72 1.02 -2.12
C PHE A 226 -18.41 1.78 -1.94
N GLU A 227 -18.44 3.07 -2.25
CA GLU A 227 -17.27 3.93 -2.09
C GLU A 227 -17.09 4.36 -0.63
N ASN A 228 -15.87 4.24 -0.11
CA ASN A 228 -15.49 4.80 1.20
C ASN A 228 -14.36 5.83 1.06
N THR A 229 -14.74 7.06 0.74
CA THR A 229 -13.80 8.18 0.53
C THR A 229 -12.94 8.46 1.77
N LYS A 230 -13.53 8.37 2.97
CA LYS A 230 -12.82 8.61 4.24
C LYS A 230 -11.69 7.61 4.47
N TRP A 231 -11.90 6.35 4.08
CA TRP A 231 -10.85 5.35 4.19
C TRP A 231 -9.75 5.60 3.16
N ALA A 232 -10.11 5.90 1.92
CA ALA A 232 -9.13 6.25 0.89
C ALA A 232 -8.23 7.43 1.31
N GLU A 233 -8.81 8.50 1.88
CA GLU A 233 -8.08 9.64 2.44
C GLU A 233 -7.12 9.24 3.57
N ARG A 234 -7.58 8.38 4.49
CA ARG A 234 -6.74 7.86 5.58
C ARG A 234 -5.52 7.13 5.04
N VAL A 235 -5.70 6.24 4.07
CA VAL A 235 -4.59 5.47 3.48
C VAL A 235 -3.57 6.40 2.84
N ARG A 236 -4.02 7.40 2.09
CA ARG A 236 -3.16 8.43 1.49
C ARG A 236 -2.39 9.22 2.54
N ALA A 237 -3.07 9.69 3.59
CA ALA A 237 -2.45 10.44 4.67
C ALA A 237 -1.38 9.61 5.41
N GLN A 238 -1.67 8.33 5.66
CA GLN A 238 -0.70 7.41 6.25
C GLN A 238 0.51 7.20 5.33
N ALA A 239 0.29 6.96 4.03
CA ALA A 239 1.36 6.81 3.05
C ALA A 239 2.26 8.06 3.00
N ALA A 240 1.67 9.26 2.91
CA ALA A 240 2.39 10.54 2.93
C ALA A 240 3.23 10.71 4.22
N SER A 241 2.67 10.35 5.38
CA SER A 241 3.38 10.43 6.66
C SER A 241 4.57 9.47 6.75
N LYS A 242 4.48 8.29 6.12
CA LYS A 242 5.57 7.30 6.07
C LYS A 242 6.70 7.80 5.18
N SER A 243 6.38 8.36 4.01
CA SER A 243 7.37 8.96 3.12
C SER A 243 8.12 10.11 3.79
N ALA A 244 7.39 11.05 4.41
CA ALA A 244 8.03 12.18 5.10
C ALA A 244 8.96 11.75 6.24
N ARG A 245 8.62 10.69 6.99
CA ARG A 245 9.51 10.12 8.00
C ARG A 245 10.76 9.50 7.40
N ALA A 246 10.61 8.76 6.29
CA ALA A 246 11.75 8.16 5.59
C ALA A 246 12.73 9.24 5.10
N ASP A 247 12.20 10.31 4.50
CA ASP A 247 13.00 11.44 4.02
C ASP A 247 13.74 12.14 5.17
N HIS A 248 13.08 12.33 6.32
CA HIS A 248 13.71 12.88 7.51
C HIS A 248 14.83 11.99 8.06
N HIS A 249 14.65 10.67 8.06
CA HIS A 249 15.70 9.72 8.47
C HIS A 249 16.91 9.77 7.52
N VAL A 250 16.69 9.83 6.22
CA VAL A 250 17.76 9.97 5.21
C VAL A 250 18.49 11.30 5.39
N ALA A 251 17.76 12.41 5.56
CA ALA A 251 18.35 13.73 5.81
C ALA A 251 19.17 13.77 7.11
N PHE A 252 18.72 13.10 8.17
CA PHE A 252 19.48 12.97 9.43
C PHE A 252 20.77 12.18 9.22
N GLN A 253 20.73 11.04 8.50
CA GLN A 253 21.92 10.26 8.18
C GLN A 253 22.94 11.05 7.35
N ALA A 254 22.48 11.83 6.38
CA ALA A 254 23.35 12.71 5.59
C ALA A 254 24.03 13.80 6.44
N ARG A 255 23.37 14.30 7.49
CA ARG A 255 23.95 15.29 8.42
C ARG A 255 24.95 14.71 9.42
N VAL A 256 24.82 13.44 9.76
CA VAL A 256 25.67 12.73 10.74
C VAL A 256 26.94 12.16 10.08
N ALA A 257 27.00 12.05 8.74
CA ALA A 257 28.22 11.75 8.01
C ALA A 257 29.33 12.77 8.34
N PRO A 258 30.59 12.34 8.58
CA PRO A 258 31.56 13.16 9.30
C PRO A 258 32.00 14.37 8.47
N ARG A 259 31.89 15.55 9.11
CA ARG A 259 32.54 16.78 8.71
C ARG A 259 34.06 16.54 8.85
N GLY A 260 34.69 16.10 7.76
CA GLY A 260 36.13 15.87 7.69
C GLY A 260 36.87 17.10 8.21
N LYS A 261 37.77 16.89 9.18
CA LYS A 261 38.63 17.93 9.74
C LYS A 261 39.42 18.58 8.61
N ALA A 262 39.10 19.82 8.28
CA ALA A 262 40.02 20.73 7.59
C ALA A 262 40.90 21.38 8.67
N GLY A 263 42.20 21.44 8.41
CA GLY A 263 43.20 22.04 9.28
C GLY A 263 44.44 21.14 9.33
N ASP A 264 45.65 21.64 9.13
CA ASP A 264 46.18 22.94 8.68
C ASP A 264 47.60 22.63 8.17
#